data_AF-A0A8T2CHP9-F1
#
_entry.id   AF-A0A8T2CHP9-F1
#
_cell.length_a   1.000
_cell.length_b   1.000
_cell.length_c   1.000
_cell.angle_alpha   90.00
_cell.angle_beta   90.00
_cell.angle_gamma   90.00
#
_symmetry.space_group_name_H-M   'P 1'
#
loop_
_entity.id
_entity.type
_entity.pdbx_description
1 polymer ?
#
loop_
_entity_poly.entity_id
_entity_poly.type
_entity_poly.pdbx_seq_one_letter_code
_entity_poly.pdbx_strand_id
1 'polypeptide(L)'
;MDTDTVVFQWSGDAFVLLVNTEGYEPSTPDPMEWSEAYGLRGTQENWGNVWFGYKEGRVFYLSNSHQHFIHLDLLPSFFECAKTPRRFVEDFPQEEVEAFGPGLKLLVADINTGSMVYVWKRSIHEKRLHVDDVAHGVHTISETGFDSNSQKDDCLRENFNAMIAGHAELPPIQKIVEDLMREPPFFLVPLDIPGNKYRTVRTFGMDIKANRPKARFYERHLNDDGKWVGLGATSEPCDADD
;
A
#
# COMPACT_ATOMS: atom_id res chain seq x y z
N MET A 1 -3.61 0.96 -17.91
CA MET A 1 -2.67 0.40 -16.92
C MET A 1 -2.76 1.30 -15.74
N ASP A 2 -3.08 0.74 -14.59
CA ASP A 2 -3.20 1.54 -13.38
C ASP A 2 -1.80 1.76 -12.81
N THR A 3 -1.56 2.84 -12.08
CA THR A 3 -0.29 3.03 -11.38
C THR A 3 -0.54 3.55 -9.99
N ASP A 4 0.35 3.20 -9.07
CA ASP A 4 0.30 3.78 -7.73
C ASP A 4 1.32 4.90 -7.57
N THR A 5 0.89 5.99 -6.95
CA THR A 5 1.73 7.01 -6.34
C THR A 5 1.72 6.78 -4.84
N VAL A 6 2.87 6.35 -4.30
CA VAL A 6 2.99 5.90 -2.91
C VAL A 6 4.02 6.74 -2.17
N VAL A 7 3.68 7.11 -0.94
CA VAL A 7 4.65 7.59 0.04
C VAL A 7 4.43 6.87 1.36
N PHE A 8 5.51 6.53 2.04
CA PHE A 8 5.42 5.90 3.34
C PHE A 8 6.53 6.36 4.29
N GLN A 9 6.25 6.28 5.59
CA GLN A 9 7.25 6.43 6.65
C GLN A 9 7.49 5.09 7.31
N TRP A 10 8.76 4.77 7.51
CA TRP A 10 9.20 3.61 8.28
C TRP A 10 10.13 4.05 9.44
N SER A 11 9.80 3.68 10.67
CA SER A 11 10.64 3.95 11.86
C SER A 11 11.13 2.69 12.58
N GLY A 12 10.76 1.50 12.09
CA GLY A 12 10.98 0.23 12.79
C GLY A 12 9.79 -0.15 13.68
N ASP A 13 9.29 0.78 14.47
CA ASP A 13 8.17 0.56 15.41
C ASP A 13 6.85 1.19 14.95
N ALA A 14 6.86 1.92 13.83
CA ALA A 14 5.69 2.50 13.21
C ALA A 14 5.80 2.49 11.68
N PHE A 15 4.64 2.40 11.04
CA PHE A 15 4.49 2.41 9.60
C PHE A 15 3.32 3.30 9.21
N VAL A 16 3.57 4.29 8.34
CA VAL A 16 2.53 5.14 7.74
C VAL A 16 2.60 4.95 6.24
N LEU A 17 1.48 4.68 5.59
CA LEU A 17 1.40 4.41 4.15
C LEU A 17 0.29 5.24 3.54
N LEU A 18 0.59 6.00 2.49
CA LEU A 18 -0.38 6.72 1.66
C LEU A 18 -0.26 6.25 0.21
N VAL A 19 -1.38 5.98 -0.42
CA VAL A 19 -1.46 5.46 -1.80
C VAL A 19 -2.54 6.22 -2.57
N ASN A 20 -2.17 6.73 -3.74
CA ASN A 20 -3.12 7.09 -4.79
C ASN A 20 -3.00 6.07 -5.92
N THR A 21 -4.08 5.38 -6.24
CA THR A 21 -4.15 4.51 -7.43
C THR A 21 -4.77 5.31 -8.57
N GLU A 22 -4.09 5.32 -9.71
CA GLU A 22 -4.41 6.09 -10.91
C GLU A 22 -4.82 5.12 -12.03
N GLY A 23 -5.93 5.38 -12.73
CA GLY A 23 -6.50 4.44 -13.71
C GLY A 23 -7.46 5.08 -14.70
N TYR A 24 -7.86 4.33 -15.74
CA TYR A 24 -8.67 4.82 -16.88
C TYR A 24 -10.19 4.72 -16.69
N GLU A 25 -10.67 3.76 -15.90
CA GLU A 25 -12.09 3.56 -15.60
C GLU A 25 -12.25 3.33 -14.09
N PRO A 26 -13.36 3.75 -13.48
CA PRO A 26 -13.69 3.28 -12.14
C PRO A 26 -14.08 1.80 -12.26
N SER A 27 -13.12 0.88 -12.13
CA SER A 27 -13.49 -0.42 -11.58
C SER A 27 -13.78 -0.16 -10.11
N THR A 28 -15.02 -0.36 -9.66
CA THR A 28 -15.34 -0.27 -8.23
C THR A 28 -14.38 -1.20 -7.49
N PRO A 29 -13.40 -0.66 -6.72
CA PRO A 29 -12.46 -1.52 -5.99
C PRO A 29 -13.23 -2.18 -4.85
N ASP A 30 -12.88 -3.42 -4.52
CA ASP A 30 -13.39 -4.03 -3.31
C ASP A 30 -12.99 -3.13 -2.12
N PRO A 31 -13.94 -2.79 -1.24
CA PRO A 31 -13.62 -2.07 -0.03
C PRO A 31 -12.60 -2.89 0.79
N MET A 32 -11.80 -2.20 1.60
CA MET A 32 -10.97 -2.90 2.58
C MET A 32 -11.84 -3.74 3.53
N GLU A 33 -11.48 -5.01 3.71
CA GLU A 33 -12.22 -5.95 4.55
C GLU A 33 -11.39 -6.39 5.75
N TRP A 34 -12.00 -6.40 6.94
CA TRP A 34 -11.40 -7.00 8.14
C TRP A 34 -11.97 -8.39 8.37
N SER A 35 -11.11 -9.35 8.71
CA SER A 35 -11.51 -10.66 9.20
C SER A 35 -10.53 -11.19 10.25
N GLU A 36 -11.03 -12.01 11.17
CA GLU A 36 -10.17 -12.67 12.19
C GLU A 36 -9.14 -13.61 11.56
N ALA A 37 -9.53 -14.33 10.49
CA ALA A 37 -8.65 -15.25 9.79
C ALA A 37 -7.49 -14.50 9.11
N TYR A 38 -7.77 -13.40 8.42
CA TYR A 38 -6.82 -12.80 7.49
C TYR A 38 -6.35 -11.38 7.84
N GLY A 39 -6.85 -10.81 8.94
CA GLY A 39 -6.64 -9.40 9.28
C GLY A 39 -7.33 -8.46 8.31
N LEU A 40 -6.79 -7.25 8.16
CA LEU A 40 -7.22 -6.25 7.19
C LEU A 40 -6.67 -6.61 5.81
N ARG A 41 -7.51 -6.63 4.79
CA ARG A 41 -7.11 -6.93 3.40
C ARG A 41 -7.71 -5.98 2.40
N GLY A 42 -6.93 -5.70 1.38
CA GLY A 42 -7.40 -5.06 0.17
C GLY A 42 -7.31 -6.02 -1.00
N THR A 43 -8.44 -6.30 -1.64
CA THR A 43 -8.54 -7.15 -2.82
C THR A 43 -8.85 -6.33 -4.08
N GLN A 44 -8.73 -6.96 -5.24
CA GLN A 44 -9.16 -6.41 -6.52
C GLN A 44 -10.00 -7.47 -7.26
N GLU A 45 -11.31 -7.21 -7.35
CA GLU A 45 -12.37 -8.12 -7.80
C GLU A 45 -12.07 -8.82 -9.13
N ASN A 46 -11.54 -8.08 -10.12
CA ASN A 46 -11.30 -8.59 -11.47
C ASN A 46 -10.25 -9.72 -11.56
N TRP A 47 -9.42 -9.90 -10.54
CA TRP A 47 -8.30 -10.85 -10.57
C TRP A 47 -8.16 -11.69 -9.30
N GLY A 48 -8.95 -11.41 -8.27
CA GLY A 48 -8.78 -12.05 -6.95
C GLY A 48 -7.44 -11.71 -6.28
N ASN A 49 -6.74 -10.69 -6.78
CA ASN A 49 -5.41 -10.32 -6.28
C ASN A 49 -5.54 -9.56 -4.96
N VAL A 50 -4.64 -9.87 -4.02
CA VAL A 50 -4.48 -9.08 -2.80
C VAL A 50 -3.36 -8.07 -3.02
N TRP A 51 -3.69 -6.79 -2.89
CA TRP A 51 -2.72 -5.71 -3.04
C TRP A 51 -2.23 -5.20 -1.67
N PHE A 52 -2.96 -5.50 -0.59
CA PHE A 52 -2.58 -5.13 0.76
C PHE A 52 -3.06 -6.13 1.80
N GLY A 53 -2.25 -6.35 2.83
CA GLY A 53 -2.67 -7.03 4.04
C GLY A 53 -1.99 -6.50 5.30
N TYR A 54 -2.72 -6.55 6.42
CA TYR A 54 -2.21 -6.27 7.74
C TYR A 54 -2.81 -7.20 8.79
N LYS A 55 -1.95 -7.83 9.61
CA LYS A 55 -2.34 -8.61 10.79
C LYS A 55 -1.24 -8.55 11.85
N GLU A 56 -1.59 -8.17 13.08
CA GLU A 56 -0.70 -8.25 14.25
C GLU A 56 0.72 -7.64 14.05
N GLY A 57 0.80 -6.46 13.43
CA GLY A 57 2.09 -5.79 13.16
C GLY A 57 2.81 -6.26 11.90
N ARG A 58 2.32 -7.29 11.22
CA ARG A 58 2.83 -7.74 9.91
C ARG A 58 2.07 -7.04 8.79
N VAL A 59 2.83 -6.51 7.83
CA VAL A 59 2.31 -5.75 6.68
C VAL A 59 2.82 -6.36 5.40
N PHE A 60 1.93 -6.45 4.43
CA PHE A 60 2.23 -6.83 3.06
C PHE A 60 1.57 -5.81 2.13
N TYR A 61 2.33 -5.21 1.22
CA TYR A 61 1.79 -4.26 0.25
C TYR A 61 2.42 -4.47 -1.13
N LEU A 62 1.57 -4.73 -2.12
CA LEU A 62 1.94 -4.88 -3.51
C LEU A 62 1.43 -3.66 -4.29
N SER A 63 2.37 -2.87 -4.82
CA SER A 63 2.06 -1.83 -5.79
C SER A 63 1.85 -2.44 -7.19
N ASN A 64 1.02 -1.80 -8.02
CA ASN A 64 0.69 -2.24 -9.37
C ASN A 64 0.10 -3.67 -9.40
N SER A 65 -0.77 -3.99 -8.43
CA SER A 65 -1.33 -5.33 -8.22
C SER A 65 -2.06 -5.94 -9.43
N HIS A 66 -2.55 -5.12 -10.35
CA HIS A 66 -3.16 -5.58 -11.59
C HIS A 66 -2.16 -6.29 -12.54
N GLN A 67 -0.85 -6.17 -12.32
CA GLN A 67 0.20 -6.80 -13.14
C GLN A 67 0.77 -8.07 -12.51
N HIS A 68 0.40 -8.36 -11.26
CA HIS A 68 1.01 -9.43 -10.48
C HIS A 68 -0.07 -10.24 -9.79
N PHE A 69 -0.12 -11.53 -10.11
CA PHE A 69 -0.90 -12.48 -9.34
C PHE A 69 -0.08 -12.88 -8.11
N ILE A 70 -0.67 -12.71 -6.93
CA ILE A 70 -0.14 -13.28 -5.69
C ILE A 70 -1.03 -14.44 -5.31
N HIS A 71 -0.43 -15.60 -5.05
CA HIS A 71 -1.19 -16.73 -4.54
C HIS A 71 -1.89 -16.35 -3.23
N LEU A 72 -3.21 -16.60 -3.13
CA LEU A 72 -4.04 -16.18 -1.99
C LEU A 72 -3.50 -16.68 -0.64
N ASP A 73 -2.82 -17.82 -0.63
CA ASP A 73 -2.23 -18.43 0.57
C ASP A 73 -0.93 -17.77 1.05
N LEU A 74 -0.33 -16.88 0.25
CA LEU A 74 0.95 -16.23 0.59
C LEU A 74 0.80 -15.29 1.79
N LEU A 75 -0.28 -14.49 1.83
CA LEU A 75 -0.56 -13.59 2.94
C LEU A 75 -0.83 -14.32 4.26
N PRO A 76 -1.76 -15.30 4.34
CA PRO A 76 -1.93 -16.12 5.52
C PRO A 76 -0.62 -16.76 5.98
N SER A 77 0.16 -17.33 5.03
CA SER A 77 1.45 -17.94 5.32
C SER A 77 2.43 -16.94 5.94
N PHE A 78 2.46 -15.69 5.47
CA PHE A 78 3.29 -14.66 6.07
C PHE A 78 2.84 -14.33 7.50
N PHE A 79 1.55 -14.14 7.72
CA PHE A 79 1.01 -13.73 9.01
C PHE A 79 1.14 -14.79 10.09
N GLU A 80 1.11 -16.07 9.71
CA GLU A 80 1.17 -17.19 10.66
C GLU A 80 2.58 -17.74 10.88
N CYS A 81 3.55 -17.39 10.02
CA CYS A 81 4.91 -17.89 10.16
C CYS A 81 5.76 -17.05 11.13
N ALA A 82 6.75 -17.69 11.77
CA ALA A 82 7.73 -17.00 12.61
C ALA A 82 8.92 -16.40 11.83
N LYS A 83 8.85 -16.38 10.49
CA LYS A 83 9.96 -15.88 9.66
C LYS A 83 10.03 -14.36 9.70
N THR A 84 11.24 -13.82 9.55
CA THR A 84 11.44 -12.40 9.26
C THR A 84 10.95 -12.09 7.83
N PRO A 85 10.59 -10.83 7.52
CA PRO A 85 10.20 -10.42 6.17
C PRO A 85 11.16 -10.89 5.07
N ARG A 86 12.47 -10.70 5.27
CA ARG A 86 13.50 -11.17 4.33
C ARG A 86 13.46 -12.67 4.11
N ARG A 87 13.45 -13.46 5.20
CA ARG A 87 13.44 -14.93 5.09
C ARG A 87 12.16 -15.45 4.48
N PHE A 88 11.03 -14.80 4.77
CA PHE A 88 9.76 -15.14 4.15
C PHE A 88 9.83 -15.01 2.62
N VAL A 89 10.35 -13.88 2.11
CA VAL A 89 10.48 -13.63 0.67
C VAL A 89 11.54 -14.52 0.01
N GLU A 90 12.68 -14.73 0.65
CA GLU A 90 13.74 -15.61 0.13
C GLU A 90 13.30 -17.08 -0.01
N ASP A 91 12.31 -17.50 0.79
CA ASP A 91 11.74 -18.84 0.77
C ASP A 91 10.53 -18.98 -0.17
N PHE A 92 10.24 -17.96 -1.00
CA PHE A 92 9.17 -18.08 -1.99
C PHE A 92 9.40 -19.28 -2.91
N PRO A 93 8.35 -20.10 -3.15
CA PRO A 93 8.41 -21.15 -4.15
C PRO A 93 8.85 -20.60 -5.51
N GLN A 94 9.59 -21.40 -6.27
CA GLN A 94 10.07 -20.98 -7.60
C GLN A 94 8.91 -20.63 -8.54
N GLU A 95 7.77 -21.31 -8.43
CA GLU A 95 6.55 -21.00 -9.18
C GLU A 95 6.02 -19.59 -8.88
N GLU A 96 6.08 -19.15 -7.62
CA GLU A 96 5.65 -17.81 -7.20
C GLU A 96 6.63 -16.76 -7.74
N VAL A 97 7.94 -17.03 -7.63
CA VAL A 97 8.99 -16.17 -8.19
C VAL A 97 8.82 -16.00 -9.70
N GLU A 98 8.44 -17.06 -10.41
CA GLU A 98 8.19 -17.06 -11.85
C GLU A 98 6.87 -16.39 -12.23
N ALA A 99 5.84 -16.49 -11.39
CA ALA A 99 4.56 -15.81 -11.57
C ALA A 99 4.67 -14.28 -11.49
N PHE A 100 5.64 -13.76 -10.74
CA PHE A 100 5.90 -12.32 -10.72
C PHE A 100 6.42 -11.81 -12.07
N GLY A 101 5.65 -10.90 -12.67
CA GLY A 101 6.03 -10.14 -13.86
C GLY A 101 7.12 -9.07 -13.62
N PRO A 102 7.57 -8.39 -14.68
CA PRO A 102 8.46 -7.24 -14.56
C PRO A 102 7.76 -6.09 -13.82
N GLY A 103 8.53 -5.28 -13.08
CA GLY A 103 7.97 -4.11 -12.38
C GLY A 103 7.38 -4.40 -11.00
N LEU A 104 7.59 -5.62 -10.47
CA LEU A 104 7.22 -6.00 -9.10
C LEU A 104 7.73 -4.96 -8.11
N LYS A 105 6.83 -4.48 -7.25
CA LYS A 105 7.08 -3.52 -6.17
C LYS A 105 6.33 -3.98 -4.94
N LEU A 106 7.00 -4.80 -4.13
CA LEU A 106 6.41 -5.43 -2.96
C LEU A 106 7.13 -4.94 -1.70
N LEU A 107 6.38 -4.48 -0.72
CA LEU A 107 6.84 -4.23 0.65
C LEU A 107 6.36 -5.35 1.57
N VAL A 108 7.27 -5.89 2.36
CA VAL A 108 6.96 -6.85 3.42
C VAL A 108 7.60 -6.34 4.71
N ALA A 109 6.80 -6.18 5.76
CA ALA A 109 7.25 -5.62 7.03
C ALA A 109 6.72 -6.41 8.23
N ASP A 110 7.49 -6.40 9.30
CA ASP A 110 7.11 -6.83 10.64
C ASP A 110 7.53 -5.75 11.64
N ILE A 111 6.54 -4.97 12.06
CA ILE A 111 6.67 -3.84 12.99
C ILE A 111 7.17 -4.30 14.36
N ASN A 112 6.84 -5.53 14.77
CA ASN A 112 7.26 -6.03 16.08
C ASN A 112 8.76 -6.33 16.13
N THR A 113 9.37 -6.56 14.97
CA THR A 113 10.81 -6.85 14.85
C THR A 113 11.62 -5.69 14.27
N GLY A 114 10.97 -4.61 13.84
CA GLY A 114 11.63 -3.50 13.16
C GLY A 114 12.24 -3.89 11.82
N SER A 115 11.70 -4.89 11.14
CA SER A 115 12.20 -5.35 9.84
C SER A 115 11.24 -4.98 8.72
N MET A 116 11.77 -4.43 7.63
CA MET A 116 11.04 -4.20 6.39
C MET A 116 11.97 -4.47 5.22
N VAL A 117 11.43 -5.13 4.19
CA VAL A 117 12.12 -5.34 2.92
C VAL A 117 11.31 -4.81 1.75
N TYR A 118 12.02 -4.27 0.77
CA TYR A 118 11.50 -3.96 -0.55
C TYR A 118 11.94 -5.05 -1.52
N VAL A 119 10.98 -5.57 -2.26
CA VAL A 119 11.14 -6.71 -3.16
C VAL A 119 10.76 -6.27 -4.56
N TRP A 120 11.65 -6.52 -5.51
CA TRP A 120 11.45 -6.10 -6.89
C TRP A 120 12.03 -7.06 -7.92
N LYS A 121 11.55 -6.91 -9.15
CA LYS A 121 11.96 -7.73 -10.30
C LYS A 121 12.07 -6.85 -11.55
N ARG A 122 13.24 -6.84 -12.19
CA ARG A 122 13.53 -6.04 -13.39
C ARG A 122 12.92 -6.65 -14.64
N SER A 123 12.94 -7.98 -14.75
CA SER A 123 12.47 -8.66 -15.97
C SER A 123 11.83 -10.00 -15.66
N ILE A 124 10.94 -10.44 -16.55
CA ILE A 124 10.27 -11.75 -16.46
C ILE A 124 11.26 -12.94 -16.47
N HIS A 125 12.45 -12.76 -17.03
CA HIS A 125 13.45 -13.84 -17.14
C HIS A 125 14.33 -14.01 -15.89
N GLU A 126 14.21 -13.11 -14.91
CA GLU A 126 14.94 -13.24 -13.65
C GLU A 126 14.37 -14.41 -12.83
N LYS A 127 15.24 -15.35 -12.45
CA LYS A 127 14.87 -16.50 -11.62
C LYS A 127 14.93 -16.22 -10.12
N ARG A 128 15.25 -14.99 -9.74
CA ARG A 128 15.39 -14.55 -8.34
C ARG A 128 14.79 -13.17 -8.21
N LEU A 129 14.20 -12.92 -7.05
CA LEU A 129 13.77 -11.60 -6.64
C LEU A 129 14.97 -10.83 -6.08
N HIS A 130 14.98 -9.52 -6.30
CA HIS A 130 15.88 -8.61 -5.61
C HIS A 130 15.21 -8.19 -4.30
N VAL A 131 15.95 -8.23 -3.20
CA VAL A 131 15.43 -7.99 -1.85
C VAL A 131 16.39 -7.07 -1.11
N ASP A 132 15.93 -5.85 -0.84
CA ASP A 132 16.69 -4.81 -0.14
C ASP A 132 16.05 -4.50 1.21
N ASP A 133 16.85 -4.32 2.26
CA ASP A 133 16.33 -3.84 3.55
C ASP A 133 15.96 -2.36 3.42
N VAL A 134 14.80 -1.98 3.95
CA VAL A 134 14.33 -0.60 3.92
C VAL A 134 14.86 0.14 5.13
N ALA A 135 15.63 1.21 4.88
CA ALA A 135 16.15 2.09 5.92
C ALA A 135 15.00 2.82 6.64
N HIS A 136 15.27 3.35 7.84
CA HIS A 136 14.29 4.21 8.50
C HIS A 136 14.23 5.58 7.79
N GLY A 137 13.03 6.10 7.61
CA GLY A 137 12.82 7.39 6.94
C GLY A 137 11.51 7.46 6.17
N VAL A 138 11.43 8.47 5.31
CA VAL A 138 10.34 8.66 4.35
C VAL A 138 10.79 8.16 2.98
N HIS A 139 9.95 7.33 2.38
CA HIS A 139 10.23 6.66 1.11
C HIS A 139 9.07 6.84 0.14
N THR A 140 9.36 6.70 -1.14
CA THR A 140 8.37 6.79 -2.22
C THR A 140 8.44 5.58 -3.14
N ILE A 141 7.28 5.14 -3.64
CA ILE A 141 7.19 4.15 -4.71
C ILE A 141 6.30 4.73 -5.79
N SER A 142 6.83 4.81 -7.01
CA SER A 142 6.09 5.27 -8.20
C SER A 142 6.36 4.34 -9.37
N GLU A 143 5.80 4.64 -10.54
CA GLU A 143 6.13 3.94 -11.79
C GLU A 143 7.65 3.87 -12.04
N THR A 144 8.38 4.92 -11.64
CA THR A 144 9.83 5.05 -11.85
C THR A 144 10.68 4.24 -10.87
N GLY A 145 10.10 3.73 -9.79
CA GLY A 145 10.75 2.81 -8.84
C GLY A 145 10.67 3.26 -7.39
N PHE A 146 11.45 2.59 -6.55
CA PHE A 146 11.65 2.89 -5.14
C PHE A 146 12.63 4.06 -4.98
N ASP A 147 12.25 5.07 -4.19
CA ASP A 147 13.04 6.27 -3.91
C ASP A 147 13.67 6.89 -5.17
N SER A 148 12.84 7.06 -6.21
CA SER A 148 13.30 7.75 -7.42
C SER A 148 13.61 9.23 -7.13
N ASN A 149 14.45 9.81 -7.98
CA ASN A 149 14.73 11.25 -8.00
C ASN A 149 13.85 11.98 -9.03
N SER A 150 12.63 11.48 -9.28
CA SER A 150 11.67 12.21 -10.10
C SER A 150 11.15 13.42 -9.34
N GLN A 151 10.84 14.50 -10.04
CA GLN A 151 10.30 15.72 -9.40
C GLN A 151 9.01 15.41 -8.61
N LYS A 152 8.16 14.50 -9.10
CA LYS A 152 6.92 14.08 -8.41
C LYS A 152 7.26 13.40 -7.07
N ASP A 153 8.21 12.47 -7.07
CA ASP A 153 8.59 11.72 -5.87
C ASP A 153 9.31 12.60 -4.85
N ASP A 154 10.23 13.46 -5.28
CA ASP A 154 10.91 14.39 -4.39
C ASP A 154 9.92 15.36 -3.74
N CYS A 155 9.02 15.97 -4.52
CA CYS A 155 7.97 16.83 -3.97
C CYS A 155 7.06 16.06 -3.01
N LEU A 156 6.66 14.82 -3.34
CA LEU A 156 5.79 14.02 -2.47
C LEU A 156 6.48 13.71 -1.13
N ARG A 157 7.75 13.31 -1.18
CA ARG A 157 8.58 13.02 -0.02
C ARG A 157 8.74 14.25 0.88
N GLU A 158 9.06 15.40 0.30
CA GLU A 158 9.24 16.66 1.03
C GLU A 158 7.94 17.13 1.70
N ASN A 159 6.82 17.15 0.96
CA ASN A 159 5.53 17.59 1.50
C ASN A 159 5.01 16.64 2.58
N PHE A 160 5.10 15.32 2.36
CA PHE A 160 4.74 14.35 3.38
C PHE A 160 5.59 14.50 4.63
N ASN A 161 6.93 14.60 4.47
CA ASN A 161 7.84 14.81 5.59
C ASN A 161 7.51 16.09 6.37
N ALA A 162 7.19 17.20 5.68
CA ALA A 162 6.80 18.45 6.32
C ALA A 162 5.50 18.32 7.14
N MET A 163 4.55 17.50 6.69
CA MET A 163 3.27 17.27 7.39
C MET A 163 3.41 16.43 8.65
N ILE A 164 4.34 15.48 8.67
CA ILE A 164 4.60 14.63 9.83
C ILE A 164 5.67 15.21 10.76
N ALA A 165 6.53 16.10 10.25
CA ALA A 165 7.57 16.76 11.03
C ALA A 165 6.98 17.71 12.09
N GLY A 166 7.59 17.76 13.27
CA GLY A 166 7.18 18.66 14.35
C GLY A 166 5.93 18.22 15.13
N HIS A 167 5.28 17.14 14.71
CA HIS A 167 4.18 16.53 15.42
C HIS A 167 4.69 15.49 16.43
N ALA A 168 4.44 15.72 17.73
CA ALA A 168 4.71 14.71 18.76
C ALA A 168 3.85 13.44 18.54
N GLU A 169 2.64 13.63 18.01
CA GLU A 169 1.76 12.57 17.54
C GLU A 169 1.26 12.89 16.13
N LEU A 170 1.26 11.87 15.26
CA LEU A 170 0.77 11.99 13.89
C LEU A 170 -0.69 12.51 13.87
N PRO A 171 -1.01 13.49 13.01
CA PRO A 171 -2.39 13.87 12.74
C PRO A 171 -3.26 12.65 12.36
N PRO A 172 -4.59 12.75 12.48
CA PRO A 172 -5.49 11.71 11.97
C PRO A 172 -5.15 11.37 10.51
N ILE A 173 -5.08 10.08 10.18
CA ILE A 173 -4.64 9.65 8.85
C ILE A 173 -5.50 10.23 7.73
N GLN A 174 -6.80 10.38 7.97
CA GLN A 174 -7.72 11.08 7.07
C GLN A 174 -7.25 12.49 6.75
N LYS A 175 -6.84 13.28 7.76
CA LYS A 175 -6.37 14.64 7.53
C LYS A 175 -5.09 14.67 6.68
N ILE A 176 -4.16 13.75 6.93
CA ILE A 176 -2.92 13.67 6.14
C ILE A 176 -3.25 13.33 4.68
N VAL A 177 -4.13 12.35 4.46
CA VAL A 177 -4.63 11.99 3.14
C VAL A 177 -5.32 13.19 2.47
N GLU A 178 -6.16 13.90 3.21
CA GLU A 178 -6.96 14.99 2.66
C GLU A 178 -6.12 16.19 2.25
N ASP A 179 -5.12 16.54 3.05
CA ASP A 179 -4.26 17.70 2.79
C ASP A 179 -3.19 17.39 1.72
N LEU A 180 -2.74 16.14 1.59
CA LEU A 180 -1.65 15.76 0.66
C LEU A 180 -2.12 15.06 -0.61
N MET A 181 -2.92 14.00 -0.46
CA MET A 181 -3.19 13.05 -1.54
C MET A 181 -4.42 13.43 -2.37
N ARG A 182 -5.12 14.53 -2.03
CA ARG A 182 -6.30 15.01 -2.77
C ARG A 182 -6.05 16.25 -3.60
N GLU A 183 -4.86 16.82 -3.53
CA GLU A 183 -4.51 18.02 -4.29
C GLU A 183 -3.47 17.69 -5.36
N PRO A 184 -3.51 18.36 -6.54
CA PRO A 184 -2.42 18.32 -7.48
C PRO A 184 -1.10 18.77 -6.82
N PRO A 185 0.06 18.24 -7.23
CA PRO A 185 0.26 17.36 -8.39
C PRO A 185 0.11 15.86 -8.09
N PHE A 186 -0.14 15.48 -6.83
CA PHE A 186 -0.17 14.06 -6.41
C PHE A 186 -1.52 13.40 -6.68
N PHE A 187 -2.57 14.22 -6.76
CA PHE A 187 -3.90 13.81 -7.19
C PHE A 187 -4.12 14.15 -8.66
N LEU A 188 -4.30 13.13 -9.50
CA LEU A 188 -4.58 13.31 -10.91
C LEU A 188 -6.08 13.58 -11.11
N VAL A 189 -6.40 14.82 -11.45
CA VAL A 189 -7.74 15.19 -11.92
C VAL A 189 -7.90 14.80 -13.39
N PRO A 190 -9.10 14.36 -13.82
CA PRO A 190 -9.35 14.12 -15.22
C PRO A 190 -9.13 15.41 -16.01
N LEU A 191 -8.31 15.36 -17.06
CA LEU A 191 -8.27 16.42 -18.06
C LEU A 191 -9.60 16.39 -18.85
N ASP A 192 -10.15 17.57 -19.16
CA ASP A 192 -11.35 17.74 -20.01
C ASP A 192 -11.02 17.45 -21.49
N ILE A 193 -10.55 16.23 -21.75
CA ILE A 193 -10.26 15.72 -23.08
C ILE A 193 -11.32 14.64 -23.40
N PRO A 194 -11.97 14.68 -24.59
CA PRO A 194 -12.91 13.65 -25.00
C PRO A 194 -12.21 12.26 -25.08
N GLY A 195 -12.60 11.30 -24.24
CA GLY A 195 -12.04 9.94 -24.21
C GLY A 195 -11.89 9.34 -22.80
N ASN A 196 -11.14 8.22 -22.69
CA ASN A 196 -10.81 7.54 -21.43
C ASN A 196 -10.02 8.47 -20.50
N LYS A 197 -10.60 8.79 -19.34
CA LYS A 197 -10.06 9.77 -18.40
C LYS A 197 -9.13 9.09 -17.39
N TYR A 198 -7.82 9.08 -17.68
CA TYR A 198 -6.82 8.66 -16.69
C TYR A 198 -6.82 9.63 -15.51
N ARG A 199 -7.07 9.14 -14.30
CA ARG A 199 -7.19 9.96 -13.08
C ARG A 199 -6.93 9.12 -11.83
N THR A 200 -6.79 9.77 -10.67
CA THR A 200 -6.83 9.06 -9.39
C THR A 200 -8.22 8.46 -9.19
N VAL A 201 -8.28 7.14 -9.01
CA VAL A 201 -9.53 6.37 -8.83
C VAL A 201 -9.72 5.87 -7.41
N ARG A 202 -8.64 5.82 -6.63
CA ARG A 202 -8.65 5.44 -5.22
C ARG A 202 -7.57 6.16 -4.44
N THR A 203 -7.88 6.45 -3.19
CA THR A 203 -6.93 6.96 -2.21
C THR A 203 -7.05 6.16 -0.93
N PHE A 204 -5.91 5.69 -0.43
CA PHE A 204 -5.79 4.93 0.81
C PHE A 204 -4.72 5.56 1.69
N GLY A 205 -4.99 5.61 3.00
CA GLY A 205 -4.00 5.99 3.99
C GLY A 205 -4.12 5.09 5.20
N MET A 206 -2.99 4.73 5.81
CA MET A 206 -2.96 3.95 7.04
C MET A 206 -1.80 4.37 7.93
N ASP A 207 -2.00 4.25 9.24
CA ASP A 207 -0.91 4.22 10.21
C ASP A 207 -1.00 2.96 11.09
N ILE A 208 0.15 2.44 11.49
CA ILE A 208 0.30 1.31 12.42
C ILE A 208 1.46 1.63 13.38
N LYS A 209 1.36 1.20 14.63
CA LYS A 209 2.40 1.32 15.65
C LYS A 209 2.50 0.03 16.47
N ALA A 210 3.69 -0.39 16.85
CA ALA A 210 3.94 -1.61 17.62
C ALA A 210 3.15 -1.68 18.94
N ASN A 211 3.01 -0.54 19.59
CA ASN A 211 2.29 -0.40 20.87
C ASN A 211 0.80 -0.11 20.72
N ARG A 212 0.25 -0.21 19.50
CA ARG A 212 -1.17 0.00 19.23
C ARG A 212 -1.77 -1.28 18.64
N PRO A 213 -2.77 -1.89 19.30
CA PRO A 213 -3.30 -3.18 18.87
C PRO A 213 -3.99 -3.14 17.50
N LYS A 214 -4.42 -1.96 17.04
CA LYS A 214 -5.22 -1.78 15.82
C LYS A 214 -4.59 -0.74 14.89
N ALA A 215 -4.67 -0.98 13.58
CA ALA A 215 -4.35 0.01 12.56
C ALA A 215 -5.44 1.09 12.49
N ARG A 216 -5.10 2.33 12.13
CA ARG A 216 -6.11 3.29 11.66
C ARG A 216 -5.91 3.44 10.17
N PHE A 217 -7.00 3.46 9.43
CA PHE A 217 -6.94 3.67 8.00
C PHE A 217 -8.05 4.60 7.54
N TYR A 218 -7.90 5.11 6.34
CA TYR A 218 -8.87 5.90 5.63
C TYR A 218 -8.85 5.45 4.18
N GLU A 219 -10.02 5.23 3.61
CA GLU A 219 -10.15 4.82 2.22
C GLU A 219 -11.28 5.59 1.53
N ARG A 220 -11.02 5.96 0.28
CA ARG A 220 -12.03 6.40 -0.67
C ARG A 220 -11.73 5.90 -2.07
N HIS A 221 -12.78 5.71 -2.86
CA HIS A 221 -12.68 5.35 -4.27
C HIS A 221 -13.78 6.02 -5.08
N LEU A 222 -13.63 6.01 -6.40
CA LEU A 222 -14.66 6.44 -7.33
C LEU A 222 -15.64 5.30 -7.59
N ASN A 223 -16.92 5.56 -7.41
CA ASN A 223 -17.97 4.63 -7.85
C ASN A 223 -18.24 4.77 -9.37
N ASP A 224 -19.13 3.93 -9.88
CA ASP A 224 -19.53 3.91 -11.30
C ASP A 224 -20.12 5.25 -11.79
N ASP A 225 -20.74 6.05 -10.90
CA ASP A 225 -21.23 7.41 -11.21
C ASP A 225 -20.11 8.45 -11.28
N GLY A 226 -18.86 8.06 -11.03
CA GLY A 226 -17.71 8.95 -10.93
C GLY A 226 -17.72 9.84 -9.70
N LYS A 227 -18.47 9.48 -8.65
CA LYS A 227 -18.51 10.15 -7.35
C LYS A 227 -17.55 9.47 -6.39
N TRP A 228 -16.88 10.27 -5.57
CA TRP A 228 -16.05 9.75 -4.49
C TRP A 228 -16.94 9.23 -3.36
N VAL A 229 -16.75 7.97 -3.01
CA VAL A 229 -17.34 7.28 -1.86
C VAL A 229 -16.20 6.74 -0.99
N GLY A 230 -16.45 6.48 0.29
CA GLY A 230 -15.37 6.02 1.16
C GLY A 230 -15.82 5.71 2.58
N LEU A 231 -15.05 4.84 3.23
CA LEU A 231 -15.19 4.46 4.63
C LEU A 231 -14.20 5.30 5.43
N GLY A 232 -14.72 6.26 6.20
CA GLY A 232 -13.99 6.85 7.31
C GLY A 232 -14.15 5.94 8.52
N ALA A 233 -13.38 4.85 8.60
CA ALA A 233 -13.46 3.94 9.73
C ALA A 233 -12.07 3.68 10.32
N THR A 234 -11.89 4.13 11.57
CA THR A 234 -11.08 3.40 12.53
C THR A 234 -11.60 1.96 12.59
N SER A 235 -10.73 0.96 12.68
CA SER A 235 -11.15 -0.41 12.99
C SER A 235 -11.63 -0.47 14.46
N GLU A 236 -12.78 0.12 14.73
CA GLU A 236 -13.60 -0.25 15.87
C GLU A 236 -14.54 -1.35 15.39
N PRO A 237 -14.35 -2.62 15.78
CA PRO A 237 -15.51 -3.45 16.01
C PRO A 237 -16.32 -2.76 17.10
N CYS A 238 -17.63 -2.62 16.91
CA CYS A 238 -18.53 -2.44 18.04
C CYS A 238 -18.22 -3.59 19.01
N ASP A 239 -17.66 -3.27 20.16
CA ASP A 239 -17.78 -4.15 21.31
C ASP A 239 -19.29 -4.29 21.52
N ALA A 240 -19.84 -5.46 21.20
CA ALA A 240 -21.15 -5.82 21.69
C ALA A 240 -20.97 -6.00 23.18
N ASP A 241 -21.48 -5.04 23.95
CA ASP A 241 -21.55 -5.08 25.41
C ASP A 241 -21.99 -6.47 25.90
N ASP A 242 -21.26 -7.01 26.89
CA ASP A 242 -21.63 -8.17 27.71
C ASP A 242 -22.98 -8.00 28.43
#